data_AF-A0A4U0VN36-F1
#
_entry.id   AF-A0A4U0VN36-F1
#
_cell.length_a   1.000
_cell.length_b   1.000
_cell.length_c   1.000
_cell.angle_alpha   90.00
_cell.angle_beta   90.00
_cell.angle_gamma   90.00
#
_symmetry.space_group_name_H-M   'P 1'
#
loop_
_entity.id
_entity.type
_entity.pdbx_description
1 polymer ?
#
loop_
_entity_poly.entity_id
_entity_poly.type
_entity_poly.pdbx_seq_one_letter_code
_entity_poly.pdbx_strand_id
1 'polypeptide(L)'
;RLLEAVHAEPANVKHWDGMLQNARSKLFAMYVTRSLAEVATSPSGEVQTVVIAVCPGGCKSEIARELRASGVGYAIGLKLVDLLLNKPTEEGARVYVSASAVGKNGHGGWYKTTALTRL
;
A
#
# COMPACT_ATOMS: atom_id res chain seq x y z
N ARG A 1 -3.29 -6.71 -23.77
CA ARG A 1 -2.57 -5.43 -23.97
C ARG A 1 -2.29 -4.68 -22.66
N LEU A 2 -3.29 -4.27 -21.85
CA LEU A 2 -3.02 -3.61 -20.55
C LEU A 2 -2.53 -4.57 -19.46
N LEU A 3 -3.17 -5.74 -19.30
CA LEU A 3 -2.75 -6.76 -18.32
C LEU A 3 -1.35 -7.30 -18.59
N GLU A 4 -0.97 -7.46 -19.86
CA GLU A 4 0.39 -7.87 -20.26
C GLU A 4 1.45 -6.85 -19.82
N ALA A 5 1.13 -5.56 -19.83
CA ALA A 5 2.06 -4.52 -19.38
C ALA A 5 2.25 -4.51 -17.86
N VAL A 6 1.27 -4.98 -17.08
CA VAL A 6 1.33 -5.02 -15.61
C VAL A 6 2.19 -6.18 -15.10
N HIS A 7 2.30 -7.25 -15.90
CA HIS A 7 3.11 -8.44 -15.60
C HIS A 7 4.47 -8.45 -16.30
N ALA A 8 4.83 -7.38 -17.00
CA ALA A 8 6.09 -7.33 -17.74
C ALA A 8 7.28 -7.35 -16.77
N GLU A 9 8.24 -8.23 -17.03
CA GLU A 9 9.53 -8.20 -16.36
C GLU A 9 10.27 -6.88 -16.68
N PRO A 10 11.07 -6.37 -15.73
CA PRO A 10 11.84 -5.18 -16.00
C PRO A 10 12.81 -5.42 -17.16
N ALA A 11 12.80 -4.49 -18.13
CA ALA A 11 13.64 -4.56 -19.33
C ALA A 11 15.15 -4.72 -19.04
N ASN A 12 15.58 -4.33 -17.83
CA ASN A 12 16.96 -4.53 -17.37
C ASN A 12 16.99 -4.92 -15.88
N VAL A 13 17.07 -6.23 -15.62
CA VAL A 13 17.09 -6.80 -14.27
C VAL A 13 18.30 -6.32 -13.44
N LYS A 14 19.45 -6.04 -14.08
CA LYS A 14 20.68 -5.62 -13.37
C LYS A 14 20.59 -4.24 -12.73
N HIS A 15 19.73 -3.37 -13.24
CA HIS A 15 19.53 -2.01 -12.73
C HIS A 15 18.14 -1.84 -12.09
N TRP A 16 17.42 -2.94 -11.89
CA TRP A 16 16.08 -2.91 -11.33
C TRP A 16 16.12 -2.82 -9.81
N ASP A 17 15.55 -1.73 -9.29
CA ASP A 17 15.32 -1.56 -7.85
C ASP A 17 13.82 -1.75 -7.58
N GLY A 18 13.45 -2.95 -7.12
CA GLY A 18 12.07 -3.28 -6.78
C GLY A 18 11.50 -2.46 -5.62
N MET A 19 12.35 -2.01 -4.69
CA MET A 19 11.91 -1.17 -3.57
C MET A 19 11.60 0.25 -4.04
N LEU A 20 12.48 0.82 -4.88
CA LEU A 20 12.24 2.12 -5.50
C LEU A 20 11.02 2.08 -6.42
N GLN A 21 10.83 1.00 -7.19
CA GLN A 21 9.64 0.84 -8.02
C GLN A 21 8.37 0.77 -7.16
N ASN A 22 8.39 0.00 -6.08
CA ASN A 22 7.25 -0.07 -5.15
C ASN A 22 6.96 1.31 -4.54
N ALA A 23 7.98 2.08 -4.13
CA ALA A 23 7.80 3.43 -3.62
C ALA A 23 7.16 4.37 -4.67
N ARG A 24 7.64 4.31 -5.93
CA ARG A 24 7.10 5.09 -7.05
C ARG A 24 5.64 4.74 -7.35
N SER A 25 5.29 3.45 -7.37
CA SER A 25 3.91 3.03 -7.66
C SER A 25 2.93 3.45 -6.54
N LYS A 26 3.36 3.42 -5.28
CA LYS A 26 2.56 3.94 -4.15
C LYS A 26 2.44 5.46 -4.20
N LEU A 27 3.51 6.18 -4.57
CA LEU A 27 3.43 7.63 -4.79
C LEU A 27 2.44 7.98 -5.92
N PHE A 28 2.47 7.23 -7.02
CA PHE A 28 1.49 7.39 -8.11
C PHE A 28 0.05 7.17 -7.61
N ALA A 29 -0.19 6.12 -6.82
CA ALA A 29 -1.50 5.89 -6.21
C ALA A 29 -1.94 7.04 -5.28
N MET A 30 -1.01 7.71 -4.58
CA MET A 30 -1.31 8.91 -3.78
C MET A 30 -1.78 10.08 -4.66
N TYR A 31 -1.10 10.33 -5.79
CA TYR A 31 -1.53 11.36 -6.75
C TYR A 31 -2.92 11.06 -7.32
N VAL A 32 -3.16 9.82 -7.74
CA VAL A 32 -4.49 9.39 -8.24
C VAL A 32 -5.57 9.60 -7.18
N THR A 33 -5.30 9.21 -5.93
CA THR A 33 -6.26 9.38 -4.83
C THR A 33 -6.57 10.86 -4.57
N ARG A 34 -5.57 11.74 -4.63
CA ARG A 34 -5.76 13.18 -4.50
C ARG A 34 -6.61 13.75 -5.64
N SER A 35 -6.30 13.41 -6.89
CA SER A 35 -7.10 13.85 -8.04
C SER A 35 -8.53 13.35 -7.98
N LEU A 36 -8.75 12.11 -7.53
CA LEU A 36 -10.10 11.58 -7.32
C LEU A 36 -10.87 12.34 -6.22
N ALA A 37 -10.19 12.75 -5.15
CA ALA A 37 -10.82 13.57 -4.12
C ALA A 37 -11.25 14.95 -4.65
N GLU A 38 -10.40 15.58 -5.46
CA GLU A 38 -10.73 16.85 -6.13
C GLU A 38 -11.94 16.69 -7.06
N VAL A 39 -12.00 15.63 -7.87
CA VAL A 39 -13.15 15.34 -8.75
C VAL A 39 -14.43 15.01 -7.97
N ALA A 40 -14.30 14.39 -6.79
CA ALA A 40 -15.43 14.04 -5.94
C ALA A 40 -15.99 15.22 -5.12
N THR A 41 -15.34 16.39 -5.21
CA THR A 41 -15.75 17.64 -4.56
C THR A 41 -16.41 18.57 -5.58
N SER A 42 -17.63 19.00 -5.31
CA SER A 42 -18.33 19.96 -6.18
C SER A 42 -17.68 21.36 -6.11
N PRO A 43 -18.00 22.27 -7.05
CA PRO A 43 -17.55 23.67 -6.96
C PRO A 43 -18.02 24.40 -5.69
N SER A 44 -19.12 23.94 -5.06
CA SER A 44 -19.61 24.48 -3.78
C SER A 44 -18.88 23.92 -2.55
N GLY A 45 -17.94 22.98 -2.75
CA GLY A 45 -17.22 22.28 -1.67
C GLY A 45 -17.95 21.05 -1.13
N GLU A 46 -19.04 20.63 -1.75
CA GLU A 46 -19.78 19.44 -1.33
C GLU A 46 -19.08 18.16 -1.77
N VAL A 47 -18.74 17.30 -0.81
CA VAL A 47 -18.12 15.99 -1.06
C VAL A 47 -19.22 14.95 -1.32
N GLN A 48 -19.33 14.51 -2.57
CA GLN A 48 -20.28 13.48 -3.01
C GLN A 48 -19.79 12.06 -2.67
N THR A 49 -18.48 11.83 -2.77
CA THR A 49 -17.85 10.55 -2.45
C THR A 49 -16.58 10.79 -1.65
N VAL A 50 -16.49 10.16 -0.49
CA VAL A 50 -15.31 10.25 0.37
C VAL A 50 -14.20 9.37 -0.17
N VAL A 51 -13.16 10.01 -0.69
CA VAL A 51 -11.91 9.38 -1.13
C VAL A 51 -10.81 9.55 -0.08
N ILE A 52 -10.17 8.46 0.37
CA ILE A 52 -9.10 8.46 1.39
C ILE A 52 -8.00 7.49 0.97
N ALA A 53 -6.73 7.91 1.05
CA ALA A 53 -5.60 6.99 0.91
C ALA A 53 -5.35 6.25 2.22
N VAL A 54 -5.16 4.93 2.21
CA VAL A 54 -4.95 4.14 3.43
C VAL A 54 -3.62 3.39 3.37
N CYS A 55 -2.85 3.46 4.45
CA CYS A 55 -1.70 2.60 4.68
C CYS A 55 -1.96 1.71 5.91
N PRO A 56 -2.17 0.40 5.74
CA PRO A 56 -2.38 -0.50 6.86
C PRO A 56 -1.09 -0.79 7.62
N GLY A 57 0.09 -0.38 7.12
CA GLY A 57 1.40 -0.79 7.62
C GLY A 57 1.80 -2.20 7.17
N GLY A 58 2.88 -2.74 7.74
CA GLY A 58 3.36 -4.10 7.42
C GLY A 58 2.35 -5.17 7.85
N CYS A 59 2.00 -6.08 6.94
CA CYS A 59 1.02 -7.14 7.14
C CYS A 59 1.52 -8.45 6.55
N LYS A 60 1.25 -9.56 7.24
CA LYS A 60 1.66 -10.91 6.81
C LYS A 60 0.98 -11.24 5.50
N SER A 61 1.76 -11.34 4.43
CA SER A 61 1.22 -11.55 3.09
C SER A 61 2.23 -12.19 2.15
N GLU A 62 1.71 -12.74 1.05
CA GLU A 62 2.50 -13.37 -0.01
C GLU A 62 3.04 -12.36 -1.04
N ILE A 63 3.10 -11.06 -0.68
CA ILE A 63 3.57 -10.00 -1.59
C ILE A 63 5.05 -10.16 -1.96
N ALA A 64 5.85 -10.76 -1.07
CA ALA A 64 7.27 -11.02 -1.28
C ALA A 64 7.56 -12.48 -1.68
N ARG A 65 6.55 -13.26 -2.13
CA ARG A 65 6.74 -14.69 -2.43
C ARG A 65 7.81 -14.95 -3.49
N GLU A 66 7.91 -14.07 -4.49
CA GLU A 66 8.88 -14.20 -5.58
C GLU A 66 10.32 -14.02 -5.06
N LEU A 67 10.54 -13.19 -4.04
CA LEU A 67 11.83 -13.05 -3.40
C LEU A 67 12.21 -14.31 -2.58
N ARG A 68 11.25 -15.08 -2.08
CA ARG A 68 11.54 -16.35 -1.39
C ARG A 68 12.12 -17.40 -2.35
N ALA A 69 11.72 -17.35 -3.63
CA ALA A 69 12.24 -18.24 -4.67
C ALA A 69 13.70 -17.93 -5.06
N SER A 70 14.22 -16.75 -4.69
CA SER A 70 15.60 -16.32 -4.97
C SER A 70 16.67 -17.03 -4.13
N GLY A 71 16.29 -17.87 -3.17
CA GLY A 71 17.20 -18.73 -2.41
C GLY A 71 16.88 -18.84 -0.92
N VAL A 72 17.46 -19.85 -0.26
CA VAL A 72 17.18 -20.18 1.15
C VAL A 72 17.48 -19.01 2.10
N GLY A 73 18.55 -18.24 1.85
CA GLY A 73 18.89 -17.06 2.64
C GLY A 73 17.83 -15.96 2.57
N TYR A 74 17.28 -15.69 1.38
CA TYR A 74 16.19 -14.73 1.19
C TYR A 74 14.90 -15.21 1.87
N ALA A 75 14.59 -16.50 1.76
CA ALA A 75 13.42 -17.09 2.42
C ALA A 75 13.49 -16.92 3.95
N ILE A 76 14.65 -17.17 4.57
CA ILE A 76 14.87 -16.97 6.01
C ILE A 76 14.75 -15.48 6.38
N GLY A 77 15.44 -14.61 5.65
CA GLY A 77 15.41 -13.16 5.90
C GLY A 77 14.00 -12.57 5.83
N LEU A 78 13.22 -12.94 4.80
CA LEU A 78 11.83 -12.52 4.67
C LEU A 78 10.95 -13.05 5.79
N LYS A 79 11.19 -14.28 6.26
CA LYS A 79 10.45 -14.86 7.39
C LYS A 79 10.73 -14.10 8.69
N LEU A 80 11.96 -13.64 8.92
CA LEU A 80 12.30 -12.80 10.07
C LEU A 80 11.64 -11.43 9.99
N VAL A 81 11.66 -10.78 8.83
CA VAL A 81 10.95 -9.52 8.58
C VAL A 81 9.45 -9.69 8.83
N ASP A 82 8.85 -10.76 8.31
CA ASP A 82 7.43 -11.06 8.46
C ASP A 82 7.03 -11.37 9.91
N LEU A 83 7.96 -11.93 10.71
CA LEU A 83 7.73 -12.19 12.12
C LEU A 83 7.84 -10.92 12.98
N LEU A 84 8.82 -10.05 12.69
CA LEU A 84 9.17 -8.91 13.53
C LEU A 84 8.42 -7.63 13.17
N LEU A 85 8.13 -7.40 11.89
CA LEU A 85 7.62 -6.12 11.38
C LEU A 85 6.17 -6.19 10.88
N ASN A 86 5.64 -7.39 10.63
CA ASN A 86 4.32 -7.58 10.04
C ASN A 86 3.31 -8.11 11.06
N LYS A 87 2.19 -7.41 11.18
CA LYS A 87 1.02 -7.84 11.95
C LYS A 87 0.13 -8.80 11.15
N PRO A 88 -0.81 -9.53 11.79
CA PRO A 88 -1.81 -10.32 11.09
C PRO A 88 -2.62 -9.50 10.08
N THR A 89 -3.03 -10.13 8.98
CA THR A 89 -3.81 -9.48 7.91
C THR A 89 -5.11 -8.89 8.43
N GLU A 90 -5.76 -9.56 9.38
CA GLU A 90 -7.00 -9.12 10.03
C GLU A 90 -6.79 -7.81 10.80
N GLU A 91 -5.63 -7.63 11.42
CA GLU A 91 -5.27 -6.39 12.11
C GLU A 91 -5.00 -5.26 11.11
N GLY A 92 -4.35 -5.56 9.98
CA GLY A 92 -4.24 -4.62 8.86
C GLY A 92 -5.59 -4.23 8.25
N ALA A 93 -6.51 -5.19 8.11
CA ALA A 93 -7.84 -4.98 7.57
C ALA A 93 -8.66 -3.98 8.40
N ARG A 94 -8.50 -4.02 9.74
CA ARG A 94 -9.15 -3.07 10.65
C ARG A 94 -8.81 -1.62 10.34
N VAL A 95 -7.62 -1.33 9.82
CA VAL A 95 -7.21 0.03 9.44
C VAL A 95 -8.08 0.60 8.32
N TYR A 96 -8.45 -0.24 7.33
CA TYR A 96 -9.35 0.18 6.26
C TYR A 96 -10.76 0.45 6.77
N VAL A 97 -11.26 -0.41 7.66
CA VAL A 97 -12.57 -0.21 8.30
C VAL A 97 -12.57 1.07 9.13
N SER A 98 -11.53 1.30 9.95
CA SER A 98 -11.39 2.53 10.73
C SER A 98 -11.28 3.78 9.85
N ALA A 99 -10.56 3.71 8.72
CA ALA A 99 -10.49 4.82 7.77
C ALA A 99 -11.86 5.17 7.19
N SER A 100 -12.70 4.16 6.91
CA SER A 100 -14.07 4.39 6.40
C SER A 100 -14.96 5.14 7.39
N ALA A 101 -14.74 4.95 8.69
CA ALA A 101 -15.48 5.64 9.76
C ALA A 101 -15.08 7.11 9.95
N VAL A 102 -13.95 7.57 9.37
CA VAL A 102 -13.53 8.99 9.45
C VAL A 102 -14.48 9.91 8.68
N GLY A 103 -15.12 9.38 7.62
CA GLY A 103 -16.05 10.15 6.79
C GLY A 103 -15.39 11.35 6.11
N LYS A 104 -16.13 12.45 5.98
CA LYS A 104 -15.69 13.66 5.26
C LYS A 104 -14.40 14.27 5.81
N ASN A 105 -14.10 14.08 7.10
CA ASN A 105 -12.88 14.60 7.72
C ASN A 105 -11.60 13.97 7.16
N GLY A 106 -11.68 12.79 6.55
CA GLY A 106 -10.56 12.11 5.94
C GLY A 106 -10.40 12.38 4.45
N HIS A 107 -11.34 13.11 3.84
CA HIS A 107 -11.41 13.30 2.39
C HIS A 107 -10.14 13.95 1.83
N GLY A 108 -9.54 13.34 0.80
CA GLY A 108 -8.27 13.78 0.21
C GLY A 108 -7.05 13.56 1.11
N GLY A 109 -7.25 12.96 2.30
CA GLY A 109 -6.22 12.70 3.28
C GLY A 109 -5.55 11.34 3.16
N TRP A 110 -4.61 11.11 4.07
CA TRP A 110 -3.88 9.85 4.22
C TRP A 110 -4.08 9.29 5.62
N TYR A 111 -4.69 8.12 5.71
CA TYR A 111 -4.93 7.39 6.95
C TYR A 111 -3.84 6.32 7.14
N LYS A 112 -3.12 6.39 8.25
CA LYS A 112 -2.09 5.41 8.62
C LYS A 112 -2.17 5.10 10.11
N THR A 113 -1.89 3.86 10.49
CA THR A 113 -1.71 3.49 11.90
C THR A 113 -0.38 4.03 12.40
N THR A 114 -0.38 4.81 13.49
CA THR A 114 0.82 5.46 14.05
C THR A 114 1.56 4.65 15.12
N ALA A 115 1.12 3.44 15.48
CA ALA A 115 1.82 2.63 16.48
C ALA A 115 1.72 1.13 16.20
N LEU A 116 2.87 0.47 16.07
CA LEU A 116 3.03 -0.95 16.31
C LEU A 116 3.88 -1.07 17.58
N THR A 117 3.32 -0.64 18.71
CA THR A 117 3.95 -0.85 20.02
C THR A 117 3.44 -2.17 20.58
N ARG A 118 4.23 -3.23 20.40
CA ARG A 118 4.26 -4.34 21.36
C ARG A 118 5.73 -4.51 21.76
N LEU A 119 6.05 -3.98 22.95
CA LEU A 119 7.15 -4.50 23.77
C LEU A 119 6.74 -5.88 24.30
#